data_AF-A0A849GHH5-F1
#
_entry.id   AF-A0A849GHH5-F1
#
_cell.length_a   1.000
_cell.length_b   1.000
_cell.length_c   1.000
_cell.angle_alpha   90.00
_cell.angle_beta   90.00
_cell.angle_gamma   90.00
#
_symmetry.space_group_name_H-M   'P 1'
#
loop_
_entity.id
_entity.type
_entity.pdbx_description
1 polymer ?
#
loop_
_entity_poly.entity_id
_entity_poly.type
_entity_poly.pdbx_seq_one_letter_code
_entity_poly.pdbx_strand_id
1 'polypeptide(L)'
;MKTLTLVRHAKSSWSDTHLSDRERPLNKRGERDAPRMGKRIAEHGIRPSLIVSSPATRAWTTAKIIAACISYPIEFLEREDSLYLASLDELLAVIAAQDNEFNNVMIVGHNPGLTDLANYLSPALTHNLPTAGVVSVQIEQKDWNLSDRPQTKLLVYDYPKNQA
;
A
#
# COMPACT_ATOMS: atom_id res chain seq x y z
N MET A 1 7.54 1.45 -18.51
CA MET A 1 7.65 0.63 -17.30
C MET A 1 7.02 1.40 -16.17
N LYS A 2 6.25 0.72 -15.33
CA LYS A 2 5.63 1.27 -14.13
C LYS A 2 6.12 0.52 -12.90
N THR A 3 6.09 1.16 -11.74
CA THR A 3 6.34 0.52 -10.45
C THR A 3 5.15 0.73 -9.55
N LEU A 4 4.54 -0.35 -9.11
CA LEU A 4 3.43 -0.31 -8.17
C LEU A 4 3.90 -0.86 -6.82
N THR A 5 3.72 -0.07 -5.78
CA THR A 5 4.00 -0.48 -4.40
C THR A 5 2.72 -0.56 -3.59
N LEU A 6 2.41 -1.73 -3.06
CA LEU A 6 1.25 -1.99 -2.21
C LEU A 6 1.71 -1.99 -0.76
N VAL A 7 0.98 -1.28 0.10
CA VAL A 7 1.20 -1.27 1.54
C VAL A 7 -0.10 -1.55 2.26
N ARG A 8 -0.16 -2.66 3.01
CA ARG A 8 -1.27 -2.87 3.94
C ARG A 8 -1.08 -1.97 5.15
N HIS A 9 -2.14 -1.31 5.61
CA HIS A 9 -2.12 -0.51 6.83
C HIS A 9 -1.49 -1.28 8.03
N ALA A 10 -0.83 -0.54 8.93
CA ALA A 10 -0.26 -1.11 10.14
C ALA A 10 -1.35 -1.55 11.13
N LYS A 11 -0.98 -2.33 12.16
CA LYS A 11 -1.95 -2.95 13.06
C LYS A 11 -2.82 -1.89 13.76
N SER A 12 -4.14 -2.02 13.64
CA SER A 12 -5.13 -1.13 14.24
C SER A 12 -5.60 -1.57 15.62
N SER A 13 -6.17 -0.64 16.38
CA SER A 13 -6.81 -0.89 17.67
C SER A 13 -8.27 -1.28 17.52
N TRP A 14 -8.78 -1.98 18.54
CA TRP A 14 -10.20 -2.27 18.79
C TRP A 14 -10.59 -1.88 20.23
N SER A 15 -9.71 -1.15 20.94
CA SER A 15 -9.87 -0.86 22.36
C SER A 15 -11.01 0.10 22.67
N ASP A 16 -11.37 0.95 21.70
CA ASP A 16 -12.48 1.89 21.82
C ASP A 16 -13.67 1.37 21.00
N THR A 17 -14.73 0.97 21.70
CA THR A 17 -15.95 0.43 21.11
C THR A 17 -16.90 1.50 20.56
N HIS A 18 -16.64 2.79 20.84
CA HIS A 18 -17.45 3.90 20.34
C HIS A 18 -17.04 4.36 18.93
N LEU A 19 -15.83 3.98 18.48
CA LEU A 19 -15.34 4.32 17.15
C LEU A 19 -15.92 3.40 16.08
N SER A 20 -16.33 3.98 14.95
CA SER A 20 -16.65 3.21 13.75
C SER A 20 -15.40 2.52 13.18
N ASP A 21 -15.56 1.53 12.29
CA ASP A 21 -14.39 0.85 11.70
C ASP A 21 -13.42 1.83 11.02
N ARG A 22 -13.95 2.83 10.30
CA ARG A 22 -13.15 3.85 9.58
C ARG A 22 -12.32 4.72 10.52
N GLU A 23 -12.78 4.93 11.74
CA GLU A 23 -12.14 5.81 12.74
C GLU A 23 -11.09 5.09 13.58
N ARG A 24 -11.02 3.75 13.50
CA ARG A 24 -10.08 2.96 14.31
C ARG A 24 -8.63 3.41 14.09
N PRO A 25 -7.93 3.82 15.16
CA PRO A 25 -6.54 4.25 15.05
C PRO A 25 -5.60 3.04 14.95
N LEU A 26 -4.31 3.34 14.74
CA LEU A 26 -3.25 2.35 14.98
C LEU A 26 -3.21 1.96 16.46
N ASN A 27 -2.73 0.76 16.75
CA ASN A 27 -2.37 0.39 18.12
C ASN A 27 -0.86 0.56 18.34
N LYS A 28 -0.39 0.39 19.59
CA LYS A 28 1.04 0.50 19.94
C LYS A 28 1.97 -0.33 19.05
N ARG A 29 1.52 -1.51 18.59
CA ARG A 29 2.28 -2.32 17.65
C ARG A 29 2.31 -1.69 16.25
N GLY A 30 1.18 -1.19 15.76
CA GLY A 30 1.10 -0.49 14.47
C GLY A 30 1.95 0.77 14.44
N GLU A 31 1.91 1.57 15.51
CA GLU A 31 2.70 2.79 15.68
C GLU A 31 4.21 2.53 15.69
N ARG A 32 4.64 1.35 16.15
CA ARG A 32 6.04 0.91 16.09
C ARG A 32 6.41 0.28 14.75
N ASP A 33 5.53 -0.56 14.19
CA ASP A 33 5.80 -1.32 12.97
C ASP A 33 5.77 -0.41 11.73
N ALA A 34 4.90 0.61 11.67
CA ALA A 34 4.80 1.56 10.55
C ALA A 34 6.12 2.33 10.27
N PRO A 35 6.76 3.02 11.23
CA PRO A 35 8.02 3.73 10.96
C PRO A 35 9.17 2.77 10.65
N ARG A 36 9.19 1.57 11.25
CA ARG A 36 10.17 0.54 10.90
C ARG A 36 10.06 0.15 9.43
N MET A 37 8.85 -0.09 8.94
CA MET A 37 8.62 -0.42 7.54
C MET A 37 8.86 0.77 6.61
N GLY A 38 8.53 2.00 7.04
CA GLY A 38 8.89 3.22 6.31
C GLY A 38 10.40 3.34 6.06
N LYS A 39 11.24 3.02 7.05
CA LYS A 39 12.70 2.97 6.90
C LYS A 39 13.14 1.88 5.91
N ARG A 40 12.58 0.67 6.00
CA ARG A 40 12.90 -0.42 5.05
C ARG A 40 12.50 -0.09 3.62
N ILE A 41 11.34 0.56 3.42
CA ILE A 41 10.94 1.12 2.12
C ILE A 41 12.00 2.10 1.61
N ALA A 42 12.50 2.98 2.48
CA ALA A 42 13.56 3.93 2.13
C ALA A 42 14.86 3.22 1.72
N GLU A 43 15.28 2.19 2.48
CA GLU A 43 16.47 1.36 2.27
C GLU A 43 16.39 0.53 0.97
N HIS A 44 15.20 0.04 0.61
CA HIS A 44 14.95 -0.62 -0.67
C HIS A 44 14.97 0.35 -1.88
N GLY A 45 15.19 1.65 -1.66
CA GLY A 45 15.23 2.65 -2.74
C GLY A 45 13.86 2.96 -3.34
N ILE A 46 12.76 2.56 -2.68
CA ILE A 46 11.40 2.86 -3.17
C ILE A 46 11.14 4.35 -2.97
N ARG A 47 10.89 5.07 -4.07
CA ARG A 47 10.61 6.51 -4.12
C ARG A 47 9.38 6.76 -5.01
N PRO A 48 8.15 6.60 -4.48
CA PRO A 48 6.93 6.88 -5.23
C PRO A 48 6.86 8.35 -5.64
N SER A 49 6.41 8.60 -6.86
CA SER A 49 6.01 9.93 -7.32
C SER A 49 4.60 10.29 -6.84
N LEU A 50 3.78 9.28 -6.53
CA LEU A 50 2.43 9.43 -6.01
C LEU A 50 2.16 8.42 -4.90
N ILE A 51 1.58 8.86 -3.79
CA ILE A 51 1.08 7.99 -2.73
C ILE A 51 -0.43 8.24 -2.58
N VAL A 52 -1.22 7.19 -2.79
CA VAL A 52 -2.67 7.21 -2.63
C VAL A 52 -3.04 6.27 -1.49
N SER A 53 -3.89 6.74 -0.57
CA SER A 53 -4.27 5.99 0.61
C SER A 53 -5.78 5.94 0.81
N SER A 54 -6.25 4.81 1.32
CA SER A 54 -7.59 4.74 1.89
C SER A 54 -7.76 5.79 3.01
N PRO A 55 -8.90 6.49 3.08
CA PRO A 55 -9.15 7.53 4.07
C PRO A 55 -9.35 7.00 5.49
N ALA A 56 -9.50 5.68 5.69
CA ALA A 56 -9.62 5.10 7.03
C ALA A 56 -8.41 5.48 7.90
N THR A 57 -8.66 5.85 9.15
CA THR A 57 -7.67 6.47 10.06
C THR A 57 -6.38 5.67 10.15
N ARG A 58 -6.48 4.34 10.27
CA ARG A 58 -5.32 3.42 10.27
C ARG A 58 -4.49 3.45 8.98
N ALA A 59 -5.13 3.49 7.81
CA ALA A 59 -4.46 3.50 6.52
C ALA A 59 -3.81 4.86 6.27
N TRP A 60 -4.57 5.94 6.47
CA TRP A 60 -4.09 7.31 6.36
C TRP A 60 -2.91 7.61 7.30
N THR A 61 -2.99 7.15 8.55
CA THR A 61 -1.90 7.32 9.52
C THR A 61 -0.66 6.51 9.12
N THR A 62 -0.84 5.28 8.62
CA THR A 62 0.27 4.47 8.10
C THR A 62 0.95 5.17 6.92
N ALA A 63 0.16 5.71 5.98
CA ALA A 63 0.66 6.41 4.80
C ALA A 63 1.46 7.67 5.18
N LYS A 64 0.96 8.50 6.10
CA LYS A 64 1.69 9.67 6.61
C LYS A 64 3.03 9.31 7.26
N ILE A 65 3.06 8.25 8.07
CA ILE A 65 4.30 7.79 8.73
C ILE A 65 5.33 7.34 7.68
N ILE A 66 4.89 6.56 6.68
CA ILE A 66 5.75 6.09 5.60
C ILE A 66 6.25 7.28 4.78
N ALA A 67 5.37 8.19 4.36
CA ALA A 67 5.70 9.39 3.61
C ALA A 67 6.81 10.20 4.32
N ALA A 68 6.68 10.42 5.62
CA ALA A 68 7.71 11.09 6.42
C ALA A 68 9.06 10.35 6.40
N CYS A 69 9.05 9.01 6.52
CA CYS A 69 10.28 8.20 6.49
C CYS A 69 11.02 8.24 5.15
N ILE A 70 10.30 8.40 4.03
CA ILE A 70 10.88 8.51 2.69
C ILE A 70 11.02 9.96 2.20
N SER A 71 10.79 10.95 3.07
CA SER A 71 10.81 12.37 2.74
C SER A 71 9.86 12.77 1.60
N TYR A 72 8.71 12.09 1.50
CA TYR A 72 7.63 12.46 0.59
C TYR A 72 6.81 13.61 1.22
N PRO A 73 6.54 14.72 0.49
CA PRO A 73 5.78 15.84 1.05
C PRO A 73 4.33 15.43 1.37
N ILE A 74 3.90 15.64 2.62
CA ILE A 74 2.61 15.15 3.12
C ILE A 74 1.43 15.84 2.43
N GLU A 75 1.61 17.07 1.95
CA GLU A 75 0.63 17.85 1.20
C GLU A 75 0.25 17.22 -0.15
N PHE A 76 1.11 16.37 -0.73
CA PHE A 76 0.81 15.62 -1.96
C PHE A 76 0.24 14.23 -1.68
N LEU A 77 0.07 13.85 -0.42
CA LEU A 77 -0.53 12.57 -0.08
C LEU A 77 -2.03 12.61 -0.41
N GLU A 78 -2.50 11.66 -1.22
CA GLU A 78 -3.88 11.65 -1.71
C GLU A 78 -4.76 10.64 -0.97
N ARG A 79 -6.02 11.02 -0.79
CA ARG A 79 -7.05 10.13 -0.27
C ARG A 79 -7.93 9.67 -1.42
N GLU A 80 -8.14 8.37 -1.49
CA GLU A 80 -9.11 7.77 -2.41
C GLU A 80 -10.12 6.96 -1.62
N ASP A 81 -11.37 7.40 -1.61
CA ASP A 81 -12.47 6.76 -0.87
C ASP A 81 -12.68 5.32 -1.33
N SER A 82 -12.51 5.06 -2.62
CA SER A 82 -12.68 3.74 -3.25
C SER A 82 -11.66 2.71 -2.77
N LEU A 83 -10.56 3.13 -2.12
CA LEU A 83 -9.58 2.22 -1.52
C LEU A 83 -10.05 1.61 -0.18
N TYR A 84 -11.13 2.09 0.42
CA TYR A 84 -11.63 1.54 1.69
C TYR A 84 -12.29 0.18 1.49
N LEU A 85 -11.63 -0.88 1.98
CA LEU A 85 -12.08 -2.28 1.84
C LEU A 85 -12.31 -2.71 0.38
N ALA A 86 -11.59 -2.09 -0.55
CA ALA A 86 -11.64 -2.38 -1.97
C ALA A 86 -11.36 -3.85 -2.28
N SER A 87 -12.15 -4.40 -3.19
CA SER A 87 -11.90 -5.67 -3.90
C SER A 87 -10.76 -5.53 -4.92
N LEU A 88 -10.37 -6.63 -5.55
CA LEU A 88 -9.37 -6.61 -6.64
C LEU A 88 -9.80 -5.68 -7.78
N ASP A 89 -11.04 -5.80 -8.26
CA ASP A 89 -11.53 -5.04 -9.41
C ASP A 89 -11.60 -3.54 -9.11
N GLU A 90 -12.03 -3.16 -7.90
CA GLU A 90 -12.02 -1.76 -7.45
C GLU A 90 -10.60 -1.21 -7.34
N LEU A 91 -9.64 -2.00 -6.84
CA LEU A 91 -8.23 -1.59 -6.82
C LEU A 91 -7.67 -1.40 -8.23
N LEU A 92 -7.97 -2.30 -9.17
CA LEU A 92 -7.56 -2.18 -10.56
C LEU A 92 -8.15 -0.93 -11.21
N ALA A 93 -9.43 -0.63 -10.94
CA ALA A 93 -10.08 0.60 -11.41
C ALA A 93 -9.42 1.86 -10.85
N VAL A 94 -9.11 1.89 -9.55
CA VAL A 94 -8.38 3.01 -8.92
C VAL A 94 -7.00 3.18 -9.56
N ILE A 95 -6.27 2.09 -9.79
CA ILE A 95 -4.94 2.13 -10.41
C ILE A 95 -5.06 2.64 -11.86
N ALA A 96 -5.99 2.13 -12.64
CA ALA A 96 -6.20 2.52 -14.03
C ALA A 96 -6.61 3.99 -14.21
N ALA A 97 -7.20 4.61 -13.17
CA ALA A 97 -7.56 6.02 -13.17
C ALA A 97 -6.36 6.97 -12.90
N GLN A 98 -5.20 6.45 -12.51
CA GLN A 98 -4.03 7.28 -12.22
C GLN A 98 -3.40 7.84 -13.51
N ASP A 99 -2.79 9.02 -13.40
CA ASP A 99 -2.10 9.63 -14.53
C ASP A 99 -0.89 8.76 -14.97
N ASN A 100 -0.80 8.53 -16.27
CA ASN A 100 0.31 7.81 -16.90
C ASN A 100 1.63 8.60 -16.88
N GLU A 101 1.65 9.86 -16.44
CA GLU A 101 2.89 10.58 -16.13
C GLU A 101 3.58 10.04 -14.86
N PHE A 102 2.82 9.51 -13.90
CA PHE A 102 3.40 8.87 -12.72
C PHE A 102 3.97 7.51 -13.08
N ASN A 103 5.26 7.30 -12.81
CA ASN A 103 5.93 6.02 -13.06
C ASN A 103 6.06 5.15 -11.81
N ASN A 104 5.91 5.71 -10.62
CA ASN A 104 5.98 4.98 -9.36
C ASN A 104 4.82 5.39 -8.45
N VAL A 105 3.85 4.51 -8.28
CA VAL A 105 2.65 4.74 -7.46
C VAL A 105 2.70 3.81 -6.24
N MET A 106 2.40 4.37 -5.07
CA MET A 106 2.22 3.62 -3.84
C MET A 106 0.76 3.67 -3.40
N ILE A 107 0.15 2.50 -3.18
CA ILE A 107 -1.22 2.34 -2.68
C ILE A 107 -1.17 1.85 -1.23
N VAL A 108 -1.82 2.57 -0.32
CA VAL A 108 -1.96 2.18 1.09
C VAL A 108 -3.41 1.82 1.42
N GLY A 109 -3.66 0.53 1.68
CA GLY A 109 -5.02 -0.01 1.76
C GLY A 109 -5.20 -1.19 2.72
N HIS A 110 -6.15 -2.08 2.40
CA HIS A 110 -6.66 -3.12 3.28
C HIS A 110 -6.66 -4.51 2.64
N ASN A 111 -6.71 -5.54 3.47
CA ASN A 111 -7.04 -6.89 3.02
C ASN A 111 -8.57 -7.10 3.04
N PRO A 112 -9.11 -8.06 2.25
CA PRO A 112 -8.38 -9.02 1.40
C PRO A 112 -7.83 -8.44 0.10
N GLY A 113 -8.41 -7.36 -0.45
CA GLY A 113 -8.09 -6.87 -1.79
C GLY A 113 -6.61 -6.65 -2.09
N LEU A 114 -5.81 -6.12 -1.15
CA LEU A 114 -4.36 -5.98 -1.36
C LEU A 114 -3.62 -7.32 -1.48
N THR A 115 -4.08 -8.37 -0.79
CA THR A 115 -3.52 -9.72 -0.95
C THR A 115 -3.88 -10.28 -2.31
N ASP A 116 -5.13 -10.08 -2.74
CA ASP A 116 -5.59 -10.54 -4.05
C ASP A 116 -4.85 -9.82 -5.18
N LEU A 117 -4.67 -8.50 -5.08
CA LEU A 117 -3.89 -7.71 -6.03
C LEU A 117 -2.41 -8.10 -6.05
N ALA A 118 -1.81 -8.34 -4.88
CA ALA A 118 -0.43 -8.81 -4.81
C ALA A 118 -0.25 -10.16 -5.53
N ASN A 119 -1.21 -11.09 -5.37
CA ASN A 119 -1.19 -12.38 -6.05
C ASN A 119 -1.58 -12.30 -7.52
N TYR A 120 -2.43 -11.35 -7.91
CA TYR A 120 -2.72 -11.06 -9.31
C TYR A 120 -1.46 -10.61 -10.05
N LEU A 121 -0.69 -9.70 -9.44
CA LEU A 121 0.55 -9.17 -10.02
C LEU A 121 1.71 -10.16 -9.90
N SER A 122 1.79 -10.93 -8.82
CA SER A 122 2.84 -11.93 -8.57
C SER A 122 2.19 -13.24 -8.10
N PRO A 123 1.88 -14.20 -9.00
CA PRO A 123 1.14 -15.41 -8.67
C PRO A 123 1.70 -16.17 -7.46
N ALA A 124 0.80 -16.56 -6.55
CA ALA A 124 1.10 -17.34 -5.34
C ALA A 124 2.13 -16.70 -4.38
N LEU A 125 2.25 -15.37 -4.38
CA LEU A 125 3.19 -14.66 -3.51
C LEU A 125 2.90 -14.85 -2.01
N THR A 126 1.64 -14.75 -1.61
CA THR A 126 1.27 -14.85 -0.19
C THR A 126 -0.21 -15.21 0.03
N HIS A 127 -0.51 -15.97 1.08
CA HIS A 127 -1.89 -16.25 1.49
C HIS A 127 -2.54 -15.10 2.27
N ASN A 128 -1.73 -14.19 2.84
CA ASN A 128 -2.21 -13.03 3.58
C ASN A 128 -1.06 -12.02 3.73
N LEU A 129 -1.17 -10.88 3.05
CA LEU A 129 -0.24 -9.77 3.23
C LEU A 129 -0.31 -9.27 4.68
N PRO A 130 0.74 -9.36 5.51
CA PRO A 130 0.69 -8.96 6.91
C PRO A 130 0.43 -7.45 7.09
N THR A 131 -0.03 -7.02 8.26
CA THR A 131 -0.14 -5.58 8.57
C THR A 131 1.23 -4.90 8.46
N ALA A 132 1.26 -3.71 7.85
CA ALA A 132 2.50 -3.02 7.44
C ALA A 132 3.36 -3.82 6.43
N GLY A 133 2.79 -4.84 5.78
CA GLY A 133 3.45 -5.56 4.69
C GLY A 133 3.50 -4.70 3.44
N VAL A 134 4.60 -4.85 2.70
CA VAL A 134 4.94 -4.11 1.49
C VAL A 134 5.20 -5.10 0.36
N VAL A 135 4.59 -4.86 -0.80
CA VAL A 135 4.89 -5.56 -2.04
C VAL A 135 5.19 -4.50 -3.09
N SER A 136 6.31 -4.61 -3.79
CA SER A 136 6.64 -3.72 -4.91
C SER A 136 6.90 -4.56 -6.15
N VAL A 137 6.26 -4.20 -7.26
CA VAL A 137 6.43 -4.88 -8.55
C VAL A 137 6.77 -3.86 -9.63
N GLN A 138 7.63 -4.28 -10.56
CA GLN A 138 7.83 -3.61 -11.84
C GLN A 138 6.86 -4.21 -12.86
N ILE A 139 6.23 -3.35 -13.65
CA ILE A 139 5.23 -3.70 -14.65
C ILE A 139 5.78 -3.33 -16.02
N GLU A 140 5.79 -4.29 -16.94
CA GLU A 140 6.32 -4.14 -18.30
C GLU A 140 5.33 -3.45 -19.25
N GLN A 141 4.74 -2.34 -18.81
CA GLN A 141 3.79 -1.53 -19.58
C GLN A 141 4.03 -0.03 -19.35
N LYS A 142 3.35 0.81 -20.14
CA LYS A 142 3.49 2.28 -20.11
C LYS A 142 2.30 2.99 -19.48
N ASP A 143 1.18 2.31 -19.32
CA ASP A 143 -0.01 2.85 -18.69
C ASP A 143 -0.41 2.04 -17.45
N TRP A 144 -1.38 2.55 -16.70
CA TRP A 144 -1.89 1.93 -15.49
C TRP A 144 -3.10 1.01 -15.72
N ASN A 145 -3.49 0.72 -16.96
CA ASN A 145 -4.58 -0.20 -17.23
C ASN A 145 -4.12 -1.65 -17.06
N LEU A 146 -4.25 -2.14 -15.83
CA LEU A 146 -3.85 -3.51 -15.46
C LEU A 146 -5.03 -4.50 -15.50
N SER A 147 -6.08 -4.22 -16.29
CA SER A 147 -7.25 -5.10 -16.37
C SER A 147 -6.89 -6.47 -16.95
N ASP A 148 -6.04 -6.47 -17.97
CA ASP A 148 -5.36 -7.67 -18.46
C ASP A 148 -4.07 -7.87 -17.67
N ARG A 149 -3.87 -9.07 -17.11
CA ARG A 149 -2.76 -9.32 -16.19
C ARG A 149 -1.43 -9.02 -16.88
N PRO A 150 -0.69 -7.99 -16.43
CA PRO A 150 0.54 -7.60 -17.09
C PRO A 150 1.66 -8.60 -16.77
N GLN A 151 2.70 -8.59 -17.59
CA GLN A 151 3.97 -9.17 -17.17
C GLN A 151 4.60 -8.28 -16.10
N THR A 152 5.01 -8.90 -14.99
CA THR A 152 5.61 -8.19 -13.86
C THR A 152 6.90 -8.86 -13.41
N LYS A 153 7.70 -8.10 -12.66
CA LYS A 153 8.84 -8.58 -11.88
C LYS A 153 8.67 -8.13 -10.44
N LEU A 154 8.69 -9.09 -9.51
CA LEU A 154 8.71 -8.78 -8.08
C LEU A 154 10.03 -8.08 -7.72
N LEU A 155 9.93 -6.89 -7.13
CA LEU A 155 11.07 -6.12 -6.65
C LEU A 155 11.28 -6.32 -5.15
N VAL A 156 10.20 -6.22 -4.37
CA VAL A 156 10.23 -6.31 -2.91
C VAL A 156 9.00 -7.05 -2.41
N TYR A 157 9.20 -7.94 -1.45
CA TYR A 157 8.16 -8.40 -0.54
C TYR A 157 8.72 -8.40 0.87
N ASP A 158 8.22 -7.51 1.73
CA ASP A 158 8.73 -7.33 3.08
C ASP A 158 7.62 -7.02 4.08
N TYR A 159 7.85 -7.34 5.35
CA TYR A 159 6.90 -7.13 6.44
C TYR A 159 7.63 -7.15 7.80
N PRO A 160 7.01 -6.65 8.90
CA PRO A 160 7.73 -6.43 10.17
C PRO A 160 8.39 -7.67 10.80
N LYS A 161 7.91 -8.88 10.50
CA LYS A 161 8.45 -10.13 11.03
C LYS A 161 9.44 -10.81 10.07
N ASN A 162 9.60 -10.28 8.86
CA ASN A 162 10.54 -10.81 7.89
C ASN A 162 11.96 -10.50 8.37
N GLN A 163 12.75 -11.54 8.62
CA GLN A 163 14.17 -11.44 8.90
C GLN A 163 14.86 -11.40 7.53
N ALA A 164 14.98 -10.20 6.96
CA ALA A 164 15.89 -9.98 5.84
C ALA A 164 17.30 -9.78 6.38
#